data_AF-A0A7C8M789-F1
#
_entry.id   AF-A0A7C8M789-F1
#
_cell.length_a   1.000
_cell.length_b   1.000
_cell.length_c   1.000
_cell.angle_alpha   90.00
_cell.angle_beta   90.00
_cell.angle_gamma   90.00
#
_symmetry.space_group_name_H-M   'P 1'
#
loop_
_entity.id
_entity.type
_entity.pdbx_description
1 polymer ?
#
loop_
_entity_poly.entity_id
_entity_poly.type
_entity_poly.pdbx_seq_one_letter_code
_entity_poly.pdbx_strand_id
1 'polypeptide(L)'
;MQATLLISLFLSATSITAARTLSSRQAGSIPLSIYDSAGCNNRPTPASIANIPTDGSCFPIYAILTANTDSGIIDTALATLPSGCTITLFTDFTCTSTNFARVTKAGKCFTFGAGRYVSSARTSGTC
;
A
#
# COMPACT_ATOMS: atom_id res chain seq x y z
N MET A 1 71.66 -29.76 5.90
CA MET A 1 70.58 -29.90 4.91
C MET A 1 69.62 -28.74 5.18
N GLN A 2 69.83 -27.56 4.57
CA GLN A 2 69.15 -27.11 3.33
C GLN A 2 67.63 -27.33 3.44
N ALA A 3 66.83 -26.34 3.85
CA ALA A 3 66.30 -25.22 3.06
C ALA A 3 65.10 -25.62 2.16
N THR A 4 64.09 -24.73 2.12
CA THR A 4 62.93 -24.66 1.18
C THR A 4 61.79 -25.66 1.48
N LEU A 5 60.56 -25.23 1.77
CA LEU A 5 59.65 -24.56 0.81
C LEU A 5 58.63 -23.64 1.50
N LEU A 6 58.69 -22.38 1.09
CA LEU A 6 57.58 -21.42 1.01
C LEU A 6 56.50 -21.92 0.04
N ILE A 7 55.31 -21.28 0.10
CA ILE A 7 54.28 -21.05 -0.96
C ILE A 7 52.89 -21.36 -0.37
N SER A 8 52.26 -20.45 0.35
CA SER A 8 51.35 -19.40 -0.16
C SER A 8 50.21 -19.94 -1.04
N LEU A 9 49.06 -20.20 -0.44
CA LEU A 9 47.77 -20.10 -1.14
C LEU A 9 46.79 -19.28 -0.29
N PHE A 10 46.86 -17.96 -0.49
CA PHE A 10 45.74 -17.06 -0.24
C PHE A 10 44.63 -17.42 -1.24
N LEU A 11 43.66 -18.25 -0.83
CA LEU A 11 42.37 -18.25 -1.51
C LEU A 11 41.56 -17.09 -0.94
N SER A 12 41.64 -15.94 -1.61
CA SER A 12 40.63 -14.90 -1.55
C SER A 12 39.31 -15.48 -2.04
N ALA A 13 38.53 -16.05 -1.12
CA ALA A 13 37.11 -16.28 -1.34
C ALA A 13 36.43 -14.91 -1.35
N THR A 14 36.49 -14.23 -2.50
CA THR A 14 35.53 -13.18 -2.83
C THR A 14 34.19 -13.88 -2.99
N SER A 15 33.51 -14.13 -1.87
CA SER A 15 32.08 -14.26 -1.89
C SER A 15 31.57 -12.90 -2.35
N ILE A 16 31.43 -12.75 -3.67
CA ILE A 16 30.48 -11.83 -4.26
C ILE A 16 29.14 -12.38 -3.77
N THR A 17 28.77 -11.99 -2.54
CA THR A 17 27.39 -11.99 -2.16
C THR A 17 26.79 -11.03 -3.16
N ALA A 18 26.23 -11.58 -4.23
CA ALA A 18 25.21 -10.90 -4.99
C ALA A 18 24.17 -10.54 -3.93
N ALA A 19 24.32 -9.35 -3.35
CA ALA A 19 23.23 -8.67 -2.73
C ALA A 19 22.20 -8.66 -3.85
N ARG A 20 21.23 -9.57 -3.75
CA ARG A 20 19.99 -9.44 -4.49
C ARG A 20 19.64 -7.98 -4.25
N THR A 21 19.77 -7.17 -5.29
CA THR A 21 19.00 -5.95 -5.38
C THR A 21 17.60 -6.46 -5.12
N LEU A 22 17.13 -6.24 -3.90
CA LEU A 22 15.73 -6.33 -3.57
C LEU A 22 15.15 -5.32 -4.54
N SER A 23 14.74 -5.80 -5.71
CA SER A 23 13.82 -5.10 -6.57
C SER A 23 12.79 -4.58 -5.59
N SER A 24 12.72 -3.26 -5.47
CA SER A 24 11.78 -2.58 -4.58
C SER A 24 10.51 -3.39 -4.68
N ARG A 25 10.17 -4.13 -3.62
CA ARG A 25 8.97 -4.96 -3.61
C ARG A 25 7.89 -3.93 -3.85
N GLN A 26 7.37 -3.83 -5.08
CA GLN A 26 6.08 -3.23 -5.32
C GLN A 26 5.21 -3.98 -4.33
N ALA A 27 4.84 -3.30 -3.25
CA ALA A 27 3.95 -3.87 -2.26
C ALA A 27 2.75 -4.29 -3.09
N GLY A 28 2.51 -5.59 -3.25
CA GLY A 28 1.45 -6.11 -4.13
C GLY A 28 0.05 -5.62 -3.71
N SER A 29 0.00 -4.89 -2.61
CA SER A 29 -1.12 -4.12 -2.14
C SER A 29 -0.68 -2.79 -1.52
N ILE A 30 -1.53 -1.77 -1.64
CA ILE A 30 -1.38 -0.48 -0.98
C ILE A 30 -2.32 -0.46 0.24
N PRO A 31 -1.82 -0.27 1.47
CA PRO A 31 -2.65 -0.22 2.66
C PRO A 31 -3.49 1.07 2.68
N LEU A 32 -4.80 0.90 2.85
CA LEU A 32 -5.80 1.96 3.01
C LEU A 32 -6.38 1.86 4.42
N SER A 33 -6.14 2.88 5.24
CA SER A 33 -6.72 3.00 6.58
C SER A 33 -8.13 3.58 6.48
N ILE A 34 -9.10 2.88 7.04
CA ILE A 34 -10.52 3.19 6.97
C ILE A 34 -10.99 3.64 8.34
N TYR A 35 -11.75 4.73 8.43
CA TYR A 35 -12.22 5.32 9.69
C TYR A 35 -13.74 5.33 9.74
N ASP A 36 -14.27 5.11 10.93
CA ASP A 36 -15.71 5.05 11.26
C ASP A 36 -16.34 6.43 11.54
N SER A 37 -15.66 7.51 11.17
CA SER A 37 -16.11 8.88 11.40
C SER A 37 -15.85 9.78 10.21
N ALA A 38 -16.69 10.81 10.04
CA ALA A 38 -16.46 11.88 9.08
C ALA A 38 -15.14 12.60 9.37
N GLY A 39 -14.23 12.63 8.40
CA GLY A 39 -12.89 13.18 8.58
C GLY A 39 -11.97 12.26 9.37
N CYS A 40 -10.84 11.92 8.78
CA CYS A 40 -9.80 11.02 9.30
C CYS A 40 -9.01 11.64 10.47
N ASN A 41 -9.58 12.64 11.13
CA ASN A 41 -8.98 13.45 12.18
C ASN A 41 -9.60 13.15 13.56
N ASN A 42 -10.73 12.45 13.61
CA ASN A 42 -11.53 12.31 14.82
C ASN A 42 -11.18 11.09 15.67
N ARG A 43 -10.33 10.18 15.18
CA ARG A 43 -9.81 9.04 15.96
C ARG A 43 -8.34 8.74 15.62
N PRO A 44 -7.50 8.43 16.62
CA PRO A 44 -6.09 8.11 16.40
C PRO A 44 -5.89 6.73 15.73
N THR A 45 -6.87 5.84 15.82
CA THR A 45 -6.79 4.47 15.29
C THR A 45 -7.81 4.25 14.17
N PRO A 46 -7.40 3.70 13.02
CA PRO A 46 -8.32 3.30 11.96
C PRO A 46 -9.24 2.19 12.44
N ALA A 47 -10.48 2.20 11.96
CA ALA A 47 -11.46 1.13 12.19
C ALA A 47 -11.07 -0.16 11.46
N SER A 48 -10.41 -0.05 10.31
CA SER A 48 -9.87 -1.19 9.56
C SER A 48 -8.74 -0.76 8.61
N ILE A 49 -7.95 -1.72 8.14
CA ILE A 49 -6.94 -1.51 7.10
C ILE A 49 -7.26 -2.47 5.94
N ALA A 50 -7.49 -1.91 4.75
CA ALA A 50 -7.70 -2.66 3.51
C ALA A 50 -6.42 -2.65 2.67
N ASN A 51 -5.97 -3.82 2.22
CA ASN A 51 -4.78 -3.95 1.38
C ASN A 51 -5.20 -3.98 -0.10
N ILE A 52 -5.20 -2.82 -0.75
CA ILE A 52 -5.73 -2.66 -2.11
C ILE A 52 -4.73 -3.20 -3.14
N PRO A 53 -5.06 -4.20 -3.97
CA PRO A 53 -4.13 -4.77 -4.92
C PRO A 53 -3.68 -3.75 -5.98
N THR A 54 -2.45 -3.88 -6.45
CA THR A 54 -1.85 -2.98 -7.46
C THR A 54 -2.09 -3.42 -8.91
N ASP A 55 -2.85 -4.50 -9.12
CA ASP A 55 -3.13 -5.10 -10.43
C ASP A 55 -4.28 -4.43 -11.21
N GLY A 56 -4.87 -3.36 -10.67
CA GLY A 56 -6.01 -2.67 -11.25
C GLY A 56 -7.35 -3.38 -11.09
N SER A 57 -7.39 -4.52 -10.40
CA SER A 57 -8.65 -5.20 -10.10
C SER A 57 -9.53 -4.36 -9.16
N CYS A 58 -10.85 -4.57 -9.27
CA CYS A 58 -11.78 -4.00 -8.31
C CYS A 58 -11.74 -4.81 -7.02
N PHE A 59 -11.35 -4.16 -5.92
CA PHE A 59 -11.24 -4.78 -4.62
C PHE A 59 -12.42 -4.36 -3.73
N PRO A 60 -13.35 -5.26 -3.39
CA PRO A 60 -14.44 -4.95 -2.47
C PRO A 60 -13.92 -4.80 -1.04
N ILE A 61 -14.34 -3.73 -0.39
CA ILE A 61 -14.00 -3.39 0.98
C ILE A 61 -15.25 -3.59 1.83
N TYR A 62 -15.33 -4.74 2.50
CA TYR A 62 -16.37 -5.02 3.48
C TYR A 62 -16.02 -4.33 4.80
N ALA A 63 -16.05 -3.00 4.81
CA ALA A 63 -15.95 -2.26 6.06
C ALA A 63 -17.12 -2.64 6.98
N ILE A 64 -16.90 -2.56 8.30
CA ILE A 64 -17.89 -2.92 9.31
C ILE A 64 -19.11 -1.99 9.14
N LEU A 65 -20.15 -2.52 8.47
CA LEU A 65 -21.38 -1.79 8.09
C LEU A 65 -22.18 -1.21 9.27
N THR A 66 -21.78 -1.51 10.50
CA THR A 66 -22.43 -1.02 11.72
C THR A 66 -21.89 0.33 12.19
N ALA A 67 -20.78 0.80 11.62
CA ALA A 67 -20.17 2.08 11.96
C ALA A 67 -20.18 2.99 10.74
N ASN A 68 -20.47 4.28 10.93
CA ASN A 68 -20.60 5.30 9.88
C ASN A 68 -19.26 5.53 9.15
N THR A 69 -18.86 4.55 8.34
CA THR A 69 -17.54 4.43 7.74
C THR A 69 -17.44 5.29 6.48
N ASP A 70 -17.65 6.58 6.69
CA ASP A 70 -17.88 7.58 5.64
C ASP A 70 -16.55 8.15 5.12
N SER A 71 -15.42 7.73 5.69
CA SER A 71 -14.09 8.28 5.42
C SER A 71 -12.98 7.23 5.35
N GLY A 72 -11.96 7.50 4.53
CA GLY A 72 -10.74 6.71 4.41
C GLY A 72 -9.53 7.59 4.13
N ILE A 73 -8.38 7.17 4.66
CA ILE A 73 -7.07 7.77 4.40
C ILE A 73 -6.12 6.69 3.90
N ILE A 74 -5.29 7.01 2.91
CA ILE A 74 -4.07 6.22 2.71
C ILE A 74 -3.05 6.81 3.66
N ASP A 75 -2.85 6.15 4.80
CA ASP A 75 -1.97 6.65 5.83
C ASP A 75 -0.53 6.68 5.32
N THR A 76 0.09 7.85 5.38
CA THR A 76 1.51 8.06 5.07
C THR A 76 2.45 7.24 5.95
N ALA A 77 2.00 6.84 7.14
CA ALA A 77 2.76 5.98 8.05
C ALA A 77 2.80 4.51 7.58
N LEU A 78 1.84 4.08 6.76
CA LEU A 78 1.71 2.68 6.34
C LEU A 78 2.29 2.41 4.95
N ALA A 79 2.22 3.36 4.01
CA ALA A 79 2.92 3.28 2.74
C ALA A 79 2.98 4.63 2.02
N THR A 80 4.08 4.88 1.31
CA THR A 80 4.15 5.96 0.31
C THR A 80 3.50 5.45 -0.98
N LEU A 81 2.50 6.17 -1.49
CA LEU A 81 1.90 5.83 -2.78
C LEU A 81 2.95 5.99 -3.89
N PRO A 82 3.22 4.96 -4.71
CA PRO A 82 4.19 5.07 -5.80
C PRO A 82 3.87 6.22 -6.76
N SER A 83 4.90 6.87 -7.29
CA SER A 83 4.70 7.92 -8.29
C SER A 83 3.96 7.35 -9.51
N GLY A 84 2.91 8.05 -9.94
CA GLY A 84 2.07 7.62 -11.06
C GLY A 84 0.99 6.58 -10.72
N CYS A 85 0.91 6.12 -9.47
CA CYS A 85 -0.18 5.27 -9.01
C CYS A 85 -1.39 6.12 -8.58
N THR A 86 -2.58 5.73 -9.02
CA THR A 86 -3.86 6.35 -8.63
C THR A 86 -4.78 5.29 -8.08
N ILE A 87 -5.21 5.48 -6.83
CA ILE A 87 -6.30 4.69 -6.23
C ILE A 87 -7.61 5.41 -6.45
N THR A 88 -8.61 4.71 -6.95
CA THR A 88 -9.99 5.22 -7.03
C THR A 88 -10.82 4.46 -6.01
N LEU A 89 -11.41 5.18 -5.06
CA LEU A 89 -12.36 4.67 -4.09
C LEU A 89 -13.78 4.83 -4.62
N PHE A 90 -14.68 3.89 -4.33
CA PHE A 90 -16.06 3.90 -4.79
C PHE A 90 -17.03 3.64 -3.63
N THR A 91 -18.28 4.08 -3.84
CA THR A 91 -19.40 3.84 -2.94
C THR A 91 -20.18 2.56 -3.21
N ASP A 92 -19.79 1.79 -4.24
CA ASP A 92 -20.35 0.46 -4.54
C ASP A 92 -19.26 -0.62 -4.41
N PHE A 93 -19.65 -1.89 -4.39
CA PHE A 93 -18.72 -3.02 -4.29
C PHE A 93 -18.13 -3.45 -5.65
N THR A 94 -18.58 -2.85 -6.75
CA THR A 94 -18.27 -3.25 -8.14
C THR A 94 -17.41 -2.25 -8.89
N CYS A 95 -16.96 -1.17 -8.24
CA CYS A 95 -16.16 -0.11 -8.86
C CYS A 95 -16.81 0.53 -10.09
N THR A 96 -18.15 0.60 -10.09
CA THR A 96 -18.96 1.13 -11.20
C THR A 96 -19.63 2.46 -10.85
N SER A 97 -19.64 2.84 -9.58
CA SER A 97 -20.28 4.06 -9.10
C SER A 97 -19.68 5.29 -9.77
N THR A 98 -20.55 6.21 -10.19
CA THR A 98 -20.15 7.56 -10.63
C THR A 98 -19.70 8.43 -9.46
N ASN A 99 -20.05 8.04 -8.22
CA ASN A 99 -19.55 8.66 -7.01
C ASN A 99 -18.25 7.96 -6.59
N PHE A 100 -17.13 8.55 -6.98
CA PHE A 100 -15.79 8.04 -6.67
C PHE A 100 -14.86 9.16 -6.19
N ALA A 101 -13.81 8.77 -5.47
CA ALA A 101 -12.74 9.66 -5.05
C ALA A 101 -11.40 9.15 -5.59
N ARG A 102 -10.60 10.03 -6.20
CA ARG A 102 -9.25 9.70 -6.68
C ARG A 102 -8.20 10.13 -5.67
N VAL A 103 -7.35 9.18 -5.32
CA VAL A 103 -6.23 9.32 -4.41
C VAL A 103 -4.94 9.17 -5.20
N THR A 104 -4.22 10.28 -5.35
CA THR A 104 -2.94 10.36 -6.08
C THR A 104 -1.76 10.67 -5.16
N LYS A 105 -2.04 10.92 -3.87
CA LYS A 105 -1.04 11.18 -2.83
C LYS A 105 -1.52 10.57 -1.53
N ALA A 106 -0.59 9.96 -0.78
CA ALA A 106 -0.85 9.52 0.58
C ALA A 106 -1.08 10.72 1.52
N GLY A 107 -1.72 10.48 2.66
CA GLY A 107 -1.90 11.47 3.74
C GLY A 107 -3.08 12.41 3.54
N LYS A 108 -3.76 12.32 2.39
CA LYS A 108 -5.03 13.03 2.17
C LYS A 108 -6.17 12.16 2.66
N CYS A 109 -6.96 12.71 3.59
CA CYS A 109 -8.22 12.12 3.98
C CYS A 109 -9.29 12.35 2.90
N PHE A 110 -10.07 11.31 2.61
CA PHE A 110 -11.23 11.37 1.73
C PHE A 110 -12.47 10.99 2.51
N THR A 111 -13.56 11.72 2.28
CA THR A 111 -14.88 11.39 2.82
C THR A 111 -15.91 11.49 1.70
N PHE A 112 -16.84 10.53 1.66
CA PHE A 112 -17.96 10.57 0.72
C PHE A 112 -19.16 11.35 1.29
N GLY A 113 -19.11 11.78 2.55
CA GLY A 113 -20.22 12.41 3.27
C GLY A 113 -21.13 11.39 3.96
N ALA A 114 -22.09 11.89 4.74
CA ALA A 114 -22.93 11.07 5.59
C ALA A 114 -23.70 9.99 4.81
N GLY A 115 -23.66 8.75 5.31
CA GLY A 115 -24.39 7.62 4.72
C GLY A 115 -23.81 7.08 3.41
N ARG A 116 -22.57 7.46 3.06
CA ARG A 116 -21.86 6.95 1.89
C ARG A 116 -20.54 6.33 2.33
N TYR A 117 -20.42 5.02 2.13
CA TYR A 117 -19.29 4.25 2.61
C TYR A 117 -18.22 4.08 1.53
N VAL A 118 -16.98 3.84 1.96
CA VAL A 118 -15.94 3.32 1.07
C VAL A 118 -16.18 1.82 0.91
N SER A 119 -16.77 1.42 -0.22
CA SER A 119 -17.20 0.03 -0.46
C SER A 119 -16.30 -0.74 -1.40
N SER A 120 -15.53 -0.08 -2.25
CA SER A 120 -14.47 -0.72 -3.03
C SER A 120 -13.38 0.26 -3.43
N ALA A 121 -12.26 -0.28 -3.87
CA ALA A 121 -11.18 0.50 -4.45
C ALA A 121 -10.57 -0.22 -5.66
N ARG A 122 -10.01 0.55 -6.59
CA ARG A 122 -9.17 0.02 -7.66
C ARG A 122 -7.92 0.87 -7.83
N THR A 123 -6.82 0.25 -8.21
CA THR A 123 -5.60 0.94 -8.60
C THR A 123 -5.57 1.20 -10.10
N SER A 124 -4.74 2.14 -10.55
CA SER A 124 -4.53 2.47 -11.96
C SER A 124 -3.22 3.25 -12.12
N GLY A 125 -2.60 3.14 -13.31
CA GLY A 125 -1.31 3.79 -13.59
C GLY A 125 -0.14 2.88 -13.25
N THR A 126 0.99 3.47 -12.85
CA THR A 126 2.23 2.75 -12.49
C THR A 126 2.21 2.37 -11.01
N CYS A 127 1.26 1.52 -10.65
CA CYS A 127 1.26 0.71 -9.44
C CYS A 127 1.93 -0.64 -9.79
#